data_AF-A0A9N9JVV2-F1
#
_entry.id   AF-A0A9N9JVV2-F1
#
_cell.length_a   1.000
_cell.length_b   1.000
_cell.length_c   1.000
_cell.angle_alpha   90.00
_cell.angle_beta   90.00
_cell.angle_gamma   90.00
#
_symmetry.space_group_name_H-M   'P 1'
#
loop_
_entity.id
_entity.type
_entity.pdbx_description
1 polymer ?
#
loop_
_entity_poly.entity_id
_entity_poly.type
_entity_poly.pdbx_seq_one_letter_code
_entity_poly.pdbx_strand_id
1 'polypeptide(L)'
;MPITSYSNPPAEVGCPIPANTPHAISVALPKWQDNVDYEEGRERVVNRMLTGYPRFFINKQIEKLMSTCEQKFAKPTESCLLYPSRKTAERCRDFLRRYYESSSSASLRLAEITVVTPDRSKSLIQGNVTLHVVLFPKEAFSVAKTFWQHTGDGISSRLAEYALNVLQTEFNEQYTKNFNKVFTKRASFCKRYSNGQISNLACEPKETLPTDISLIDNSNFIEQNFYVEERYGRNLPISFGEKAKIELRRRIASSIGESKDGSVLTERVVKDVTEDDVFLFPSGMSSIFHAHRFLLTAFSQRKKYLLW
;
A
#
# COMPACT_ATOMS: atom_id res chain seq x y z
N MET A 1 31.87 -14.41 2.99
CA MET A 1 30.88 -13.43 2.48
C MET A 1 29.50 -14.03 2.70
N PRO A 2 28.55 -13.33 3.34
CA PRO A 2 27.20 -13.84 3.46
C PRO A 2 26.58 -13.91 2.05
N ILE A 3 26.09 -15.10 1.69
CA ILE A 3 25.41 -15.36 0.42
C ILE A 3 24.17 -14.47 0.41
N THR A 4 24.19 -13.41 -0.41
CA THR A 4 23.02 -12.59 -0.65
C THR A 4 21.93 -13.49 -1.24
N SER A 5 20.75 -13.49 -0.62
CA SER A 5 19.58 -14.33 -0.88
C SER A 5 18.93 -14.18 -2.27
N TYR A 6 19.67 -13.71 -3.27
CA TYR A 6 19.20 -13.45 -4.63
C TYR A 6 19.63 -14.53 -5.64
N SER A 7 20.44 -15.52 -5.23
CA SER A 7 20.98 -16.54 -6.14
C SER A 7 19.98 -17.62 -6.55
N ASN A 8 18.91 -17.84 -5.78
CA ASN A 8 17.84 -18.76 -6.14
C ASN A 8 16.47 -18.07 -6.02
N PRO A 9 15.66 -18.02 -7.09
CA PRO A 9 14.28 -17.55 -6.97
C PRO A 9 13.50 -18.45 -5.98
N PRO A 10 12.54 -17.89 -5.21
CA PRO A 10 11.70 -18.68 -4.32
C PRO A 10 11.04 -19.83 -5.07
N ALA A 11 11.24 -21.06 -4.59
CA ALA A 11 10.73 -22.27 -5.25
C ALA A 11 9.34 -22.69 -4.75
N GLU A 12 8.81 -22.03 -3.70
CA GLU A 12 7.53 -22.37 -3.12
C GLU A 12 6.38 -21.55 -3.72
N VAL A 13 5.27 -22.22 -4.02
CA VAL A 13 4.06 -21.62 -4.58
C VAL A 13 3.54 -20.49 -3.68
N GLY A 14 3.34 -19.30 -4.24
CA GLY A 14 2.76 -18.16 -3.54
C GLY A 14 3.77 -17.28 -2.79
N CYS A 15 5.06 -17.65 -2.78
CA CYS A 15 6.12 -16.84 -2.19
C CYS A 15 6.40 -15.57 -3.02
N PRO A 16 6.65 -14.42 -2.38
CA PRO A 16 6.87 -13.15 -3.07
C PRO A 16 8.16 -13.15 -3.90
N ILE A 17 8.11 -12.48 -5.07
CA ILE A 17 9.28 -12.23 -5.92
C ILE A 17 9.48 -10.71 -6.06
N PRO A 18 10.67 -10.16 -5.72
CA PRO A 18 11.79 -10.83 -5.06
C PRO A 18 11.47 -11.32 -3.64
N ALA A 19 12.24 -12.30 -3.16
CA ALA A 19 12.10 -12.84 -1.81
C ALA A 19 12.16 -11.73 -0.74
N ASN A 20 11.46 -11.92 0.38
CA ASN A 20 11.49 -11.01 1.54
C ASN A 20 11.18 -9.54 1.21
N THR A 21 10.40 -9.28 0.15
CA THR A 21 9.96 -7.93 -0.23
C THR A 21 8.52 -7.73 0.25
N PRO A 22 8.26 -6.93 1.30
CA PRO A 22 6.93 -6.83 1.95
C PRO A 22 5.79 -6.39 1.01
N HIS A 23 6.13 -5.55 0.02
CA HIS A 23 5.19 -5.00 -0.95
C HIS A 23 5.40 -5.56 -2.36
N ALA A 24 5.94 -6.78 -2.47
CA ALA A 24 6.08 -7.46 -3.76
C ALA A 24 4.72 -7.63 -4.43
N ILE A 25 4.68 -7.44 -5.75
CA ILE A 25 3.46 -7.56 -6.56
C ILE A 25 3.46 -8.82 -7.42
N SER A 26 4.49 -9.66 -7.30
CA SER A 26 4.65 -10.91 -8.02
C SER A 26 4.88 -12.04 -7.03
N VAL A 27 4.48 -13.25 -7.42
CA VAL A 27 4.69 -14.48 -6.65
C VAL A 27 5.30 -15.57 -7.52
N ALA A 28 5.86 -16.58 -6.87
CA ALA A 28 6.34 -17.79 -7.53
C ALA A 28 5.18 -18.76 -7.83
N LEU A 29 5.07 -19.16 -9.10
CA LEU A 29 4.24 -20.27 -9.60
C LEU A 29 5.17 -21.23 -10.37
N PRO A 30 5.94 -22.08 -9.66
CA PRO A 30 7.08 -22.82 -10.22
C PRO A 30 6.70 -23.87 -11.27
N LYS A 31 5.49 -24.45 -11.21
CA LYS A 31 5.01 -25.43 -12.19
C LYS A 31 3.93 -24.84 -13.09
N TRP A 32 3.82 -25.36 -14.32
CA TRP A 32 2.70 -25.00 -15.22
C TRP A 32 1.33 -25.28 -14.56
N GLN A 33 1.21 -26.40 -13.84
CA GLN A 33 0.00 -26.73 -13.11
C GLN A 33 -0.35 -25.69 -12.03
N ASP A 34 0.63 -24.99 -11.45
CA ASP A 34 0.36 -23.90 -10.49
C ASP A 34 -0.28 -22.68 -11.18
N ASN A 35 0.05 -22.44 -12.45
CA ASN A 35 -0.57 -21.39 -13.25
C ASN A 35 -2.00 -21.77 -13.62
N VAL A 36 -2.23 -23.01 -14.08
CA VAL A 36 -3.57 -23.53 -14.37
C VAL A 36 -4.46 -23.44 -13.12
N ASP A 37 -3.96 -23.92 -11.99
CA ASP A 37 -4.73 -23.96 -10.75
C ASP A 37 -4.92 -22.58 -10.12
N TYR A 38 -4.04 -21.61 -10.39
CA TYR A 38 -4.25 -20.21 -10.05
C TYR A 38 -5.42 -19.62 -10.84
N GLU A 39 -5.45 -19.82 -12.17
CA GLU A 39 -6.52 -19.31 -13.04
C GLU A 39 -7.87 -20.00 -12.76
N GLU A 40 -7.87 -21.28 -12.41
CA GLU A 40 -9.07 -22.02 -11.99
C GLU A 40 -9.52 -21.71 -10.55
N GLY A 41 -8.75 -20.92 -9.79
CA GLY A 41 -9.08 -20.56 -8.41
C GLY A 41 -9.00 -21.74 -7.42
N ARG A 42 -8.16 -22.74 -7.68
CA ARG A 42 -8.00 -23.90 -6.80
C ARG A 42 -7.39 -23.48 -5.46
N GLU A 43 -8.02 -23.92 -4.37
CA GLU A 43 -7.63 -23.59 -2.99
C GLU A 43 -6.15 -23.89 -2.69
N ARG A 44 -5.58 -24.95 -3.29
CA ARG A 44 -4.17 -25.33 -3.07
C ARG A 44 -3.18 -24.22 -3.44
N VAL A 45 -3.52 -23.36 -4.41
CA VAL A 45 -2.68 -22.24 -4.86
C VAL A 45 -3.15 -20.95 -4.19
N VAL A 46 -4.45 -20.64 -4.27
CA VAL A 46 -5.02 -19.38 -3.76
C VAL A 46 -4.71 -19.17 -2.29
N ASN A 47 -4.85 -20.21 -1.46
CA ASN A 47 -4.59 -20.10 -0.01
C ASN A 47 -3.10 -19.94 0.34
N ARG A 48 -2.20 -20.27 -0.58
CA ARG A 48 -0.74 -20.11 -0.39
C ARG A 48 -0.23 -18.74 -0.81
N MET A 49 -1.05 -17.95 -1.52
CA MET A 49 -0.65 -16.62 -1.99
C MET A 49 -0.39 -15.70 -0.80
N LEU A 50 0.85 -15.22 -0.68
CA LEU A 50 1.22 -14.21 0.33
C LEU A 50 0.93 -12.80 -0.16
N THR A 51 1.09 -12.58 -1.45
CA THR A 51 0.84 -11.32 -2.16
C THR A 51 0.38 -11.62 -3.59
N GLY A 52 0.17 -10.58 -4.39
CA GLY A 52 -0.13 -10.73 -5.80
C GLY A 52 -0.24 -9.37 -6.47
N TYR A 53 -0.57 -9.39 -7.76
CA TYR A 53 -0.71 -8.15 -8.51
C TYR A 53 -1.92 -7.35 -7.98
N PRO A 54 -1.77 -6.05 -7.62
CA PRO A 54 -2.78 -5.28 -6.87
C PRO A 54 -4.18 -5.18 -7.50
N ARG A 55 -4.31 -5.46 -8.79
CA ARG A 55 -5.61 -5.51 -9.48
C ARG A 55 -6.43 -6.74 -9.09
N PHE A 56 -5.76 -7.89 -8.92
CA PHE A 56 -6.42 -9.19 -8.75
C PHE A 56 -6.39 -9.64 -7.29
N PHE A 57 -5.34 -9.24 -6.57
CA PHE A 57 -5.08 -9.58 -5.19
C PHE A 57 -5.11 -8.33 -4.31
N ILE A 58 -6.02 -8.30 -3.33
CA ILE A 58 -6.02 -7.25 -2.30
C ILE A 58 -4.95 -7.65 -1.29
N ASN A 59 -3.94 -6.80 -1.13
CA ASN A 59 -2.81 -7.11 -0.26
C ASN A 59 -3.27 -7.31 1.20
N LYS A 60 -2.65 -8.26 1.93
CA LYS A 60 -3.01 -8.61 3.31
C LYS A 60 -2.95 -7.43 4.29
N GLN A 61 -2.11 -6.42 4.04
CA GLN A 61 -2.11 -5.18 4.83
C GLN A 61 -3.38 -4.35 4.61
N ILE A 62 -3.87 -4.31 3.37
CA ILE A 62 -5.15 -3.65 3.03
C ILE A 62 -6.30 -4.41 3.69
N GLU A 63 -6.30 -5.74 3.65
CA GLU A 63 -7.33 -6.58 4.31
C GLU A 63 -7.35 -6.41 5.83
N LYS A 64 -6.16 -6.32 6.46
CA LYS A 64 -6.04 -6.00 7.90
C LYS A 64 -6.65 -4.64 8.22
N LEU A 65 -6.32 -3.61 7.42
CA LEU A 65 -6.87 -2.27 7.61
C LEU A 65 -8.38 -2.21 7.33
N MET A 66 -8.87 -2.97 6.35
CA MET A 66 -10.30 -3.15 6.09
C MET A 66 -10.98 -3.74 7.31
N SER A 67 -10.45 -4.82 7.89
CA SER A 67 -10.98 -5.42 9.12
C SER A 67 -11.10 -4.41 10.27
N THR A 68 -10.09 -3.56 10.47
CA THR A 68 -10.15 -2.47 11.47
C THR A 68 -11.24 -1.45 11.16
N CYS A 69 -11.42 -1.09 9.88
CA CYS A 69 -12.48 -0.18 9.46
C CYS A 69 -13.87 -0.81 9.59
N GLU A 70 -14.01 -2.10 9.29
CA GLU A 70 -15.25 -2.85 9.43
C GLU A 70 -15.69 -2.93 10.88
N GLN A 71 -14.77 -3.25 11.81
CA GLN A 71 -15.05 -3.24 13.25
C GLN A 71 -15.56 -1.88 13.75
N LYS A 72 -15.10 -0.78 13.14
CA LYS A 72 -15.45 0.59 13.55
C LYS A 72 -16.73 1.11 12.90
N PHE A 73 -16.99 0.77 11.64
CA PHE A 73 -18.02 1.43 10.83
C PHE A 73 -19.05 0.49 10.19
N ALA A 74 -18.74 -0.80 10.02
CA ALA A 74 -19.58 -1.75 9.31
C ALA A 74 -20.59 -2.43 10.23
N LYS A 75 -21.76 -2.74 9.66
CA LYS A 75 -22.70 -3.71 10.23
C LYS A 75 -22.19 -5.13 9.96
N PRO A 76 -22.66 -6.16 10.70
CA PRO A 76 -22.25 -7.55 10.48
C PRO A 76 -22.49 -8.08 9.05
N THR A 77 -23.46 -7.49 8.33
CA THR A 77 -23.82 -7.82 6.94
C THR A 77 -23.07 -7.01 5.89
N GLU A 78 -22.26 -6.03 6.31
CA GLU A 78 -21.51 -5.15 5.42
C GLU A 78 -20.03 -5.55 5.36
N SER A 79 -19.38 -5.19 4.26
CA SER A 79 -17.93 -5.17 4.09
C SER A 79 -17.52 -3.81 3.54
N CYS A 80 -16.22 -3.56 3.39
CA CYS A 80 -15.73 -2.29 2.87
C CYS A 80 -14.59 -2.39 1.85
N LEU A 81 -14.39 -1.31 1.09
CA LEU A 81 -13.15 -1.04 0.36
C LEU A 81 -12.66 0.37 0.69
N LEU A 82 -11.34 0.53 0.62
CA LEU A 82 -10.65 1.74 1.08
C LEU A 82 -10.08 2.54 -0.10
N TYR A 83 -10.28 3.85 -0.06
CA TYR A 83 -9.87 4.75 -1.13
C TYR A 83 -9.09 5.97 -0.59
N PRO A 84 -8.11 6.49 -1.35
CA PRO A 84 -7.26 7.60 -0.92
C PRO A 84 -7.93 8.97 -1.05
N SER A 85 -9.13 9.07 -1.63
CA SER A 85 -9.85 10.34 -1.77
C SER A 85 -11.36 10.16 -1.74
N ARG A 86 -12.08 11.20 -1.31
CA ARG A 86 -13.54 11.20 -1.33
C ARG A 86 -14.10 11.00 -2.74
N LYS A 87 -13.49 11.63 -3.75
CA LYS A 87 -13.91 11.53 -5.16
C LYS A 87 -13.76 10.11 -5.72
N THR A 88 -12.76 9.34 -5.30
CA THR A 88 -12.59 7.94 -5.70
C THR A 88 -13.61 7.04 -5.00
N ALA A 89 -13.84 7.27 -3.69
CA ALA A 89 -14.85 6.55 -2.91
C ALA A 89 -16.29 6.79 -3.42
N GLU A 90 -16.65 8.03 -3.72
CA GLU A 90 -17.96 8.38 -4.29
C GLU A 90 -18.18 7.69 -5.64
N ARG A 91 -17.15 7.62 -6.50
CA ARG A 91 -17.22 6.90 -7.77
C ARG A 91 -17.42 5.40 -7.59
N CYS A 92 -16.77 4.78 -6.61
CA CYS A 92 -17.02 3.36 -6.28
C CYS A 92 -18.47 3.16 -5.82
N ARG A 93 -18.97 4.02 -4.92
CA ARG A 93 -20.37 3.96 -4.47
C ARG A 93 -21.35 4.12 -5.62
N ASP A 94 -21.11 5.06 -6.53
CA ASP A 94 -21.99 5.31 -7.68
C ASP A 94 -21.92 4.17 -8.70
N PHE A 95 -20.75 3.54 -8.86
CA PHE A 95 -20.60 2.30 -9.60
C PHE A 95 -21.43 1.17 -8.98
N LEU A 96 -21.33 0.97 -7.66
CA LEU A 96 -22.14 -0.02 -6.94
C LEU A 96 -23.64 0.24 -7.11
N ARG A 97 -24.10 1.49 -6.95
CA ARG A 97 -25.52 1.85 -7.19
C ARG A 97 -26.04 1.45 -8.57
N ARG A 98 -25.16 1.44 -9.57
CA ARG A 98 -25.54 1.19 -10.95
C ARG A 98 -25.49 -0.30 -11.32
N TYR A 99 -24.54 -1.04 -10.78
CA TYR A 99 -24.23 -2.40 -11.22
C TYR A 99 -24.52 -3.48 -10.16
N TYR A 100 -24.83 -3.08 -8.93
CA TYR A 100 -25.31 -4.01 -7.91
C TYR A 100 -26.83 -4.04 -7.93
N GLU A 101 -27.38 -5.06 -8.59
CA GLU A 101 -28.82 -5.35 -8.59
C GLU A 101 -29.20 -5.99 -7.25
N SER A 102 -29.78 -5.20 -6.35
CA SER A 102 -30.30 -5.71 -5.07
C SER A 102 -31.82 -5.66 -5.02
N SER A 103 -32.44 -6.76 -4.58
CA SER A 103 -33.90 -6.83 -4.35
C SER A 103 -34.36 -5.95 -3.18
N SER A 104 -33.43 -5.48 -2.34
CA SER A 104 -33.66 -4.55 -1.24
C SER A 104 -32.93 -3.23 -1.48
N SER A 105 -33.37 -2.13 -0.85
CA SER A 105 -32.63 -0.86 -0.88
C SER A 105 -31.29 -1.01 -0.17
N ALA A 106 -30.24 -1.42 -0.88
CA ALA A 106 -28.93 -1.65 -0.33
C ALA A 106 -28.36 -0.37 0.32
N SER A 107 -27.96 -0.50 1.59
CA SER A 107 -27.34 0.59 2.34
C SER A 107 -25.89 0.79 1.88
N LEU A 108 -25.69 1.61 0.85
CA LEU A 108 -24.37 2.01 0.35
C LEU A 108 -23.92 3.30 1.07
N ARG A 109 -22.94 3.19 1.96
CA ARG A 109 -22.51 4.28 2.84
C ARG A 109 -21.06 4.67 2.60
N LEU A 110 -20.74 5.92 2.94
CA LEU A 110 -19.36 6.39 3.00
C LEU A 110 -19.04 6.74 4.45
N ALA A 111 -17.86 6.34 4.90
CA ALA A 111 -17.26 6.81 6.12
C ALA A 111 -15.87 7.38 5.82
N GLU A 112 -15.33 8.13 6.76
CA GLU A 112 -14.02 8.74 6.67
C GLU A 112 -13.26 8.45 7.95
N ILE A 113 -11.98 8.13 7.82
CA ILE A 113 -11.07 7.95 8.95
C ILE A 113 -9.79 8.71 8.68
N THR A 114 -9.48 9.66 9.56
CA THR A 114 -8.18 10.33 9.57
C THR A 114 -7.31 9.66 10.61
N VAL A 115 -6.21 9.09 10.14
CA VAL A 115 -5.13 8.56 10.96
C VAL A 115 -4.23 9.75 11.30
N VAL A 116 -4.16 10.09 12.58
CA VAL A 116 -3.42 11.25 13.10
C VAL A 116 -2.14 10.76 13.73
N THR A 117 -1.02 11.44 13.46
CA THR A 117 0.26 11.07 14.06
C THR A 117 0.35 11.63 15.47
N PRO A 118 0.71 10.82 16.49
CA PRO A 118 0.60 11.22 17.90
C PRO A 118 1.59 12.32 18.32
N ASP A 119 2.71 12.51 17.61
CA ASP A 119 3.71 13.51 17.95
C ASP A 119 4.12 14.36 16.73
N ARG A 120 3.64 15.62 16.69
CA ARG A 120 4.01 16.60 15.66
C ARG A 120 5.48 17.04 15.75
N SER A 121 6.14 16.84 16.90
CA SER A 121 7.49 17.36 17.16
C SER A 121 8.61 16.40 16.76
N LYS A 122 8.32 15.09 16.67
CA LYS A 122 9.33 14.05 16.38
C LYS A 122 9.30 13.48 14.98
N SER A 123 8.28 13.75 14.17
CA SER A 123 8.18 13.14 12.86
C SER A 123 7.96 14.16 11.76
N LEU A 124 9.07 14.64 11.20
CA LEU A 124 9.05 15.30 9.89
C LEU A 124 8.51 14.34 8.81
N ILE A 125 8.59 13.02 9.07
CA ILE A 125 8.39 11.93 8.11
C ILE A 125 6.95 11.39 8.13
N GLN A 126 6.23 11.53 9.24
CA GLN A 126 4.86 11.04 9.38
C GLN A 126 3.86 12.21 9.32
N GLY A 127 2.83 12.08 8.49
CA GLY A 127 1.77 13.07 8.33
C GLY A 127 0.39 12.43 8.46
N ASN A 128 -0.62 13.26 8.74
CA ASN A 128 -1.99 12.77 8.82
C ASN A 128 -2.43 12.20 7.47
N VAL A 129 -3.08 11.03 7.51
CA VAL A 129 -3.63 10.38 6.32
C VAL A 129 -5.12 10.23 6.50
N THR A 130 -5.89 10.74 5.54
CA THR A 130 -7.34 10.53 5.51
C THR A 130 -7.66 9.43 4.50
N LEU A 131 -8.39 8.42 4.97
CA LEU A 131 -8.88 7.31 4.18
C LEU A 131 -10.40 7.41 4.08
N HIS A 132 -10.92 7.05 2.92
CA HIS A 132 -12.36 7.04 2.67
C HIS A 132 -12.82 5.60 2.52
N VAL A 133 -13.78 5.21 3.35
CA VAL A 133 -14.30 3.85 3.49
C VAL A 133 -15.63 3.76 2.75
N VAL A 134 -15.71 2.91 1.74
CA VAL A 134 -16.97 2.61 1.05
C VAL A 134 -17.54 1.34 1.68
N LEU A 135 -18.69 1.45 2.33
CA LEU A 135 -19.37 0.35 3.02
C LEU A 135 -20.55 -0.13 2.17
N PHE A 136 -20.65 -1.44 1.99
CA PHE A 136 -21.65 -2.08 1.13
C PHE A 136 -21.99 -3.49 1.66
N PRO A 137 -23.16 -4.08 1.29
CA PRO A 137 -23.49 -5.45 1.66
C PRO A 137 -22.42 -6.45 1.18
N LYS A 138 -22.08 -7.46 1.98
CA LYS A 138 -21.02 -8.43 1.67
C LYS A 138 -21.19 -9.09 0.30
N GLU A 139 -22.44 -9.30 -0.12
CA GLU A 139 -22.82 -9.88 -1.40
C GLU A 139 -22.39 -9.01 -2.60
N ALA A 140 -22.24 -7.69 -2.39
CA ALA A 140 -21.79 -6.75 -3.42
C ALA A 140 -20.26 -6.72 -3.60
N PHE A 141 -19.50 -7.51 -2.84
CA PHE A 141 -18.03 -7.46 -2.85
C PHE A 141 -17.44 -7.78 -4.23
N SER A 142 -18.01 -8.73 -4.98
CA SER A 142 -17.54 -9.05 -6.34
C SER A 142 -17.63 -7.84 -7.27
N VAL A 143 -18.76 -7.13 -7.25
CA VAL A 143 -18.99 -5.90 -8.02
C VAL A 143 -18.07 -4.77 -7.56
N ALA A 144 -17.91 -4.59 -6.25
CA ALA A 144 -16.99 -3.60 -5.67
C ALA A 144 -15.53 -3.86 -6.10
N LYS A 145 -15.13 -5.14 -6.10
CA LYS A 145 -13.80 -5.58 -6.51
C LYS A 145 -13.56 -5.35 -8.01
N THR A 146 -14.58 -5.46 -8.86
CA THR A 146 -14.48 -5.07 -10.28
C THR A 146 -14.09 -3.61 -10.42
N PHE A 147 -14.72 -2.70 -9.66
CA PHE A 147 -14.32 -1.28 -9.67
C PHE A 147 -12.86 -1.11 -9.23
N TRP A 148 -12.45 -1.77 -8.14
CA TRP A 148 -11.05 -1.77 -7.68
C TRP A 148 -10.07 -2.21 -8.78
N GLN A 149 -10.35 -3.35 -9.40
CA GLN A 149 -9.50 -4.01 -10.40
C GLN A 149 -9.31 -3.19 -11.69
N HIS A 150 -10.35 -2.50 -12.14
CA HIS A 150 -10.35 -1.78 -13.41
C HIS A 150 -9.99 -0.31 -13.29
N THR A 151 -10.27 0.32 -12.14
CA THR A 151 -9.90 1.72 -11.92
C THR A 151 -8.48 1.89 -11.40
N GLY A 152 -7.99 0.94 -10.60
CA GLY A 152 -6.70 1.10 -9.92
C GLY A 152 -6.65 2.29 -8.94
N ASP A 153 -7.82 2.79 -8.51
CA ASP A 153 -7.98 3.97 -7.64
C ASP A 153 -8.00 3.61 -6.13
N GLY A 154 -7.83 2.33 -5.79
CA GLY A 154 -7.74 1.85 -4.40
C GLY A 154 -6.47 2.31 -3.68
N ILE A 155 -6.44 2.12 -2.35
CA ILE A 155 -5.21 2.42 -1.57
C ILE A 155 -4.08 1.43 -1.89
N SER A 156 -2.84 1.88 -1.69
CA SER A 156 -1.65 1.02 -1.83
C SER A 156 -1.38 0.22 -0.55
N SER A 157 -0.64 -0.89 -0.69
CA SER A 157 -0.18 -1.68 0.47
C SER A 157 0.72 -0.88 1.42
N ARG A 158 1.53 0.04 0.88
CA ARG A 158 2.37 0.96 1.67
C ARG A 158 1.53 1.96 2.47
N LEU A 159 0.46 2.49 1.88
CA LEU A 159 -0.46 3.37 2.60
C LEU A 159 -1.21 2.61 3.71
N ALA A 160 -1.59 1.36 3.45
CA ALA A 160 -2.23 0.52 4.44
C ALA A 160 -1.29 0.18 5.61
N GLU A 161 -0.05 -0.23 5.32
CA GLU A 161 0.98 -0.48 6.33
C GLU A 161 1.25 0.77 7.18
N TYR A 162 1.41 1.93 6.52
CA TYR A 162 1.59 3.21 7.22
C TYR A 162 0.44 3.50 8.19
N ALA A 163 -0.80 3.40 7.72
CA ALA A 163 -1.99 3.65 8.53
C ALA A 163 -2.10 2.67 9.72
N LEU A 164 -1.83 1.38 9.48
CA LEU A 164 -1.84 0.36 10.52
C LEU A 164 -0.79 0.63 11.61
N ASN A 165 0.42 0.99 11.21
CA ASN A 165 1.51 1.30 12.14
C ASN A 165 1.12 2.47 13.06
N VAL A 166 0.60 3.56 12.50
CA VAL A 166 0.18 4.72 13.30
C VAL A 166 -0.97 4.35 14.25
N LEU A 167 -1.98 3.61 13.77
CA LEU A 167 -3.08 3.14 14.61
C LEU A 167 -2.60 2.25 15.76
N GLN A 168 -1.66 1.33 15.51
CA GLN A 168 -1.09 0.46 16.54
C GLN A 168 -0.24 1.23 17.58
N THR A 169 0.52 2.24 17.15
CA THR A 169 1.27 3.11 18.07
C THR A 169 0.34 3.84 19.02
N GLU A 170 -0.82 4.35 18.55
CA GLU A 170 -1.81 4.98 19.43
C GLU A 170 -2.34 4.02 20.50
N PHE A 171 -2.64 2.77 20.14
CA PHE A 171 -3.07 1.74 21.10
C PHE A 171 -1.97 1.47 22.14
N ASN A 172 -0.73 1.25 21.70
CA ASN A 172 0.38 0.93 22.59
C ASN A 172 0.72 2.08 23.54
N GLU A 173 0.64 3.33 23.08
CA GLU A 173 0.81 4.51 23.94
C GLU A 173 -0.32 4.65 24.97
N GLN A 174 -1.57 4.38 24.60
CA GLN A 174 -2.70 4.38 25.54
C GLN A 174 -2.52 3.30 26.62
N TYR A 175 -2.11 2.09 26.23
CA TYR A 175 -1.79 1.02 27.17
C TYR A 175 -0.60 1.37 28.08
N THR A 176 0.47 1.94 27.52
CA THR A 176 1.68 2.31 28.28
C THR A 176 1.42 3.48 29.24
N LYS A 177 0.62 4.48 28.85
CA LYS A 177 0.18 5.57 29.73
C LYS A 177 -0.70 5.06 30.89
N ASN A 178 -1.51 4.03 30.66
CA ASN A 178 -2.31 3.38 31.70
C ASN A 178 -1.46 2.51 32.64
N PHE A 179 -0.45 1.80 32.13
CA PHE A 179 0.47 1.00 32.95
C PHE A 179 1.45 1.85 33.78
N ASN A 180 1.92 2.98 33.24
CA ASN A 180 2.86 3.86 33.94
C ASN A 180 2.24 4.64 35.13
N LYS A 181 0.93 4.53 35.35
CA LYS A 181 0.29 5.02 36.59
C LYS A 181 0.54 4.09 37.80
N VAL A 182 1.04 2.87 37.60
CA VAL A 182 1.17 1.85 38.66
C VAL A 182 2.62 1.57 39.06
N PHE A 183 3.62 2.00 38.29
CA PHE A 183 5.04 1.75 38.63
C PHE A 183 5.89 3.02 38.59
N THR A 184 5.75 3.87 39.61
CA THR A 184 6.81 4.82 39.97
C THR A 184 7.89 4.12 40.79
N LYS A 185 8.96 3.70 40.12
CA LYS A 185 10.36 3.69 40.59
C LYS A 185 11.21 3.01 39.52
N ARG A 186 11.76 3.78 38.58
CA ARG A 186 12.85 3.29 37.75
C ARG A 186 14.16 3.74 38.37
N ALA A 187 14.96 2.75 38.78
CA ALA A 187 16.31 2.95 39.26
C ALA A 187 17.21 3.46 38.11
N SER A 188 18.00 4.47 38.41
CA SER A 188 19.07 5.00 37.57
C SER A 188 20.08 3.89 37.25
N PHE A 189 20.41 3.71 35.97
CA PHE A 189 21.61 2.94 35.62
C PHE A 189 22.52 3.75 34.69
N CYS A 190 23.80 3.68 35.06
CA CYS A 190 24.88 4.59 34.73
C CYS A 190 25.38 4.46 33.28
N LYS A 191 25.79 5.61 32.71
CA LYS A 191 26.88 5.69 31.73
C LYS A 191 28.12 4.99 32.29
N ARG A 192 28.83 4.20 31.48
CA ARG A 192 30.31 4.12 31.44
C ARG A 192 30.86 3.21 30.32
N TYR A 193 31.71 3.82 29.47
CA TYR A 193 32.91 3.37 28.72
C TYR A 193 32.86 2.09 27.86
N SER A 194 33.74 1.80 26.89
CA SER A 194 34.64 2.48 25.94
C SER A 194 35.36 1.33 25.20
N ASN A 195 35.71 1.51 23.93
CA ASN A 195 36.77 0.82 23.17
C ASN A 195 37.19 -0.63 23.50
N GLY A 196 37.15 -1.47 22.46
CA GLY A 196 38.28 -2.33 22.12
C GLY A 196 38.13 -3.83 22.34
N GLN A 197 38.45 -4.55 21.26
CA GLN A 197 38.87 -5.95 21.16
C GLN A 197 37.80 -7.05 21.07
N ILE A 198 37.89 -7.70 19.90
CA ILE A 198 37.34 -8.98 19.49
C ILE A 198 37.92 -10.07 20.38
N SER A 199 37.05 -10.90 20.96
CA SER A 199 37.40 -12.28 21.29
C SER A 199 36.22 -13.19 20.96
N ASN A 200 36.53 -14.16 20.08
CA ASN A 200 35.65 -15.24 19.68
C ASN A 200 35.39 -16.16 20.87
N LEU A 201 34.13 -16.30 21.27
CA LEU A 201 33.64 -17.43 22.06
C LEU A 201 32.34 -17.91 21.41
N ALA A 202 32.44 -19.09 20.80
CA ALA A 202 31.32 -19.83 20.25
C ALA A 202 30.30 -20.13 21.36
N CYS A 203 29.02 -19.83 21.09
CA CYS A 203 27.92 -20.29 21.91
C CYS A 203 26.90 -20.93 20.97
N GLU A 204 26.69 -22.23 21.15
CA GLU A 204 25.75 -23.03 20.38
C GLU A 204 24.31 -22.49 20.50
N PRO A 205 23.48 -22.60 19.45
CA PRO A 205 22.11 -22.15 19.49
C PRO A 205 21.28 -23.11 20.37
N LYS A 206 20.91 -22.67 21.57
CA LYS A 206 19.90 -23.35 22.37
C LYS A 206 18.52 -23.07 21.78
N GLU A 207 17.83 -24.14 21.39
CA GLU A 207 16.41 -24.15 21.06
C GLU A 207 15.60 -23.62 22.26
N THR A 208 14.79 -22.58 22.02
CA THR A 208 13.76 -22.15 22.98
C THR A 208 12.42 -22.02 22.25
N LEU A 209 11.40 -22.67 22.82
CA LEU A 209 10.03 -22.76 22.34
C LEU A 209 9.32 -21.38 22.35
N PRO A 210 8.26 -21.20 21.53
CA PRO A 210 7.79 -19.91 21.10
C PRO A 210 6.61 -19.42 21.94
N THR A 211 6.84 -18.61 22.96
CA THR A 211 5.80 -17.70 23.46
C THR A 211 6.48 -16.52 24.15
N ASP A 212 6.03 -15.29 23.82
CA ASP A 212 6.33 -14.01 24.50
C ASP A 212 7.40 -13.03 23.92
N ILE A 213 7.98 -13.25 22.74
CA ILE A 213 8.96 -12.28 22.14
C ILE A 213 8.40 -11.45 20.95
N SER A 214 7.20 -11.75 20.46
CA SER A 214 6.72 -11.24 19.15
C SER A 214 6.39 -9.74 19.05
N LEU A 215 6.38 -8.97 20.15
CA LEU A 215 5.98 -7.56 20.12
C LEU A 215 7.16 -6.57 20.18
N ILE A 216 8.25 -6.90 20.87
CA ILE A 216 9.40 -6.00 21.05
C ILE A 216 10.36 -6.08 19.86
N ASP A 217 10.49 -7.27 19.25
CA ASP A 217 11.35 -7.46 18.08
C ASP A 217 10.81 -6.75 16.83
N ASN A 218 9.48 -6.71 16.66
CA ASN A 218 8.86 -6.03 15.54
C ASN A 218 9.02 -4.51 15.61
N SER A 219 8.94 -3.89 16.79
CA SER A 219 9.14 -2.43 16.91
C SER A 219 10.58 -2.04 16.60
N ASN A 220 11.56 -2.80 17.10
CA ASN A 220 12.98 -2.55 16.84
C ASN A 220 13.33 -2.75 15.36
N PHE A 221 12.75 -3.78 14.72
CA PHE A 221 12.95 -4.03 13.28
C PHE A 221 12.32 -2.95 12.39
N ILE A 222 11.13 -2.45 12.76
CA ILE A 222 10.46 -1.35 12.05
C ILE A 222 11.28 -0.06 12.17
N GLU A 223 11.75 0.29 13.38
CA GLU A 223 12.60 1.47 13.59
C GLU A 223 13.93 1.37 12.84
N GLN A 224 14.56 0.19 12.83
CA GLN A 224 15.81 -0.03 12.11
C GLN A 224 15.66 0.10 10.59
N ASN A 225 14.60 -0.48 10.00
CA ASN A 225 14.33 -0.33 8.56
C ASN A 225 14.02 1.12 8.19
N PHE A 226 13.27 1.83 9.04
CA PHE A 226 12.95 3.23 8.82
C PHE A 226 14.23 4.08 8.84
N TYR A 227 15.11 3.86 9.81
CA TYR A 227 16.40 4.53 9.93
C TYR A 227 17.34 4.25 8.75
N VAL A 228 17.40 3.00 8.28
CA VAL A 228 18.21 2.63 7.10
C VAL A 228 17.69 3.34 5.85
N GLU A 229 16.39 3.29 5.60
CA GLU A 229 15.78 3.90 4.42
C GLU A 229 15.88 5.44 4.44
N GLU A 230 15.86 6.06 5.62
CA GLU A 230 16.10 7.50 5.82
C GLU A 230 17.55 7.87 5.45
N ARG A 231 18.54 7.14 5.98
CA ARG A 231 19.97 7.40 5.74
C ARG A 231 20.37 7.26 4.28
N TYR A 232 19.69 6.39 3.53
CA TYR A 232 19.92 6.19 2.10
C TYR A 232 18.95 7.01 1.21
N GLY A 233 18.15 7.91 1.79
CA GLY A 233 17.27 8.82 1.05
C GLY A 233 16.13 8.13 0.29
N ARG A 234 15.81 6.88 0.64
CA ARG A 234 14.74 6.10 0.00
C ARG A 234 13.36 6.47 0.56
N ASN A 235 13.30 6.89 1.82
CA ASN A 235 12.11 7.46 2.43
C ASN A 235 12.37 8.92 2.80
N LEU A 236 11.89 9.84 1.97
CA LEU A 236 11.87 11.26 2.29
C LEU A 236 10.65 11.61 3.16
N PRO A 237 10.75 12.68 3.96
CA PRO A 237 9.61 13.12 4.75
C PRO A 237 8.38 13.44 3.88
N ILE A 238 7.16 13.10 4.34
CA ILE A 238 5.92 13.32 3.57
C ILE A 238 5.75 14.78 3.11
N SER A 239 6.31 15.73 3.87
CA SER A 239 6.33 17.17 3.52
C SER A 239 7.00 17.46 2.17
N PHE A 240 7.91 16.61 1.68
CA PHE A 240 8.52 16.72 0.37
C PHE A 240 7.64 16.20 -0.78
N GLY A 241 6.51 15.54 -0.48
CA GLY A 241 5.66 14.90 -1.48
C GLY A 241 5.19 15.84 -2.59
N GLU A 242 4.76 17.05 -2.26
CA GLU A 242 4.33 18.03 -3.27
C GLU A 242 5.49 18.54 -4.14
N LYS A 243 6.65 18.80 -3.54
CA LYS A 243 7.86 19.17 -4.29
C LYS A 243 8.31 18.05 -5.23
N ALA A 244 8.28 16.80 -4.75
CA ALA A 244 8.62 15.63 -5.55
C ALA A 244 7.67 15.46 -6.74
N LYS A 245 6.36 15.67 -6.56
CA LYS A 245 5.39 15.63 -7.67
C LYS A 245 5.66 16.72 -8.71
N ILE A 246 5.97 17.95 -8.29
CA ILE A 246 6.31 19.04 -9.22
C ILE A 246 7.56 18.67 -10.02
N GLU A 247 8.61 18.18 -9.36
CA GLU A 247 9.87 17.83 -10.01
C GLU A 247 9.72 16.64 -10.98
N LEU A 248 8.91 15.63 -10.62
CA LEU A 248 8.57 14.53 -11.51
C LEU A 248 7.84 15.03 -12.77
N ARG A 249 6.87 15.95 -12.60
CA ARG A 249 6.15 16.53 -13.74
C ARG A 249 7.07 17.31 -14.66
N ARG A 250 7.95 18.15 -14.11
CA ARG A 250 8.97 18.88 -14.89
C ARG A 250 9.86 17.94 -15.67
N ARG A 251 10.38 16.89 -15.02
CA ARG A 251 11.26 15.92 -15.67
C ARG A 251 10.56 15.20 -16.84
N ILE A 252 9.29 14.82 -16.68
CA ILE A 252 8.50 14.20 -17.74
C ILE A 252 8.27 15.20 -18.89
N ALA A 253 7.89 16.44 -18.59
CA ALA A 253 7.68 17.48 -19.60
C ALA A 253 8.96 17.78 -20.39
N SER A 254 10.11 17.95 -19.70
CA SER A 254 11.41 18.17 -20.35
C SER A 254 11.83 16.99 -21.23
N SER A 255 11.57 15.74 -20.81
CA SER A 255 11.89 14.56 -21.61
C SER A 255 11.08 14.46 -22.91
N ILE A 256 9.90 15.08 -22.97
CA ILE A 256 9.07 15.12 -24.19
C ILE A 256 9.56 16.24 -25.12
N GLY A 257 10.04 17.35 -24.57
CA GLY A 257 10.63 18.46 -25.32
C GLY A 257 12.02 18.18 -25.90
N GLU A 258 12.82 17.34 -25.25
CA GLU A 258 14.15 16.92 -25.72
C GLU A 258 14.08 15.72 -26.68
N SER A 259 13.51 15.91 -27.88
CA SER A 259 13.78 14.99 -28.99
C SER A 259 15.21 15.22 -29.50
N LYS A 260 16.19 14.59 -28.86
CA LYS A 260 17.56 14.50 -29.36
C LYS A 260 17.61 13.50 -30.52
N ASP A 261 17.90 14.03 -31.70
CA ASP A 261 18.35 13.35 -32.94
C ASP A 261 17.43 12.30 -33.60
N GLY A 262 16.85 12.72 -34.73
CA GLY A 262 17.10 12.06 -36.03
C GLY A 262 16.59 10.64 -36.29
N SER A 263 15.82 10.01 -35.41
CA SER A 263 15.15 8.73 -35.72
C SER A 263 13.64 8.91 -35.86
N VAL A 264 13.20 8.67 -37.08
CA VAL A 264 11.81 8.62 -37.54
C VAL A 264 11.00 7.75 -36.59
N LEU A 265 10.02 8.34 -35.89
CA LEU A 265 8.62 7.88 -35.79
C LEU A 265 7.79 8.85 -34.93
N THR A 266 6.76 9.42 -35.56
CA THR A 266 5.65 10.27 -35.07
C THR A 266 5.81 11.80 -35.14
N GLU A 267 5.24 12.38 -36.20
CA GLU A 267 5.17 13.80 -36.59
C GLU A 267 4.33 14.71 -35.67
N ARG A 268 4.33 14.50 -34.35
CA ARG A 268 3.64 15.43 -33.43
C ARG A 268 4.52 15.76 -32.24
N VAL A 269 5.65 16.41 -32.51
CA VAL A 269 6.36 17.17 -31.49
C VAL A 269 5.44 18.32 -31.07
N VAL A 270 4.67 18.11 -30.01
CA VAL A 270 3.95 19.19 -29.33
C VAL A 270 5.04 20.07 -28.73
N LYS A 271 5.36 21.17 -29.40
CA LYS A 271 6.19 22.22 -28.81
C LYS A 271 5.45 22.78 -27.60
N ASP A 272 6.18 23.04 -26.52
CA ASP A 272 5.72 23.75 -25.31
C ASP A 272 4.89 22.92 -24.30
N VAL A 273 5.24 21.65 -24.05
CA VAL A 273 4.71 20.89 -22.90
C VAL A 273 5.37 21.38 -21.60
N THR A 274 4.57 21.78 -20.62
CA THR A 274 5.00 22.25 -19.29
C THR A 274 4.66 21.24 -18.18
N GLU A 275 5.13 21.46 -16.95
CA GLU A 275 4.74 20.62 -15.82
C GLU A 275 3.23 20.63 -15.52
N ASP A 276 2.50 21.66 -15.95
CA ASP A 276 1.06 21.78 -15.75
C ASP A 276 0.26 20.88 -16.68
N ASP A 277 0.87 20.43 -17.79
CA ASP A 277 0.29 19.50 -18.75
C ASP A 277 0.48 18.03 -18.34
N VAL A 278 1.27 17.77 -17.29
CA VAL A 278 1.58 16.41 -16.82
C VAL A 278 0.72 16.04 -15.61
N PHE A 279 -0.08 14.99 -15.75
CA PHE A 279 -0.91 14.45 -14.66
C PHE A 279 -0.29 13.18 -14.09
N LEU A 280 -0.09 13.14 -12.77
CA LEU A 280 0.44 11.98 -12.06
C LEU A 280 -0.70 11.15 -11.45
N PHE A 281 -0.64 9.83 -11.64
CA PHE A 281 -1.60 8.87 -11.09
C PHE A 281 -0.89 7.81 -10.26
N PRO A 282 -1.57 7.22 -9.25
CA PRO A 282 -0.96 6.25 -8.34
C PRO A 282 -0.59 4.91 -9.01
N SER A 283 -1.21 4.60 -10.15
CA SER A 283 -0.94 3.38 -10.92
C SER A 283 -1.20 3.60 -12.41
N GLY A 284 -0.65 2.73 -13.26
CA GLY A 284 -0.93 2.74 -14.70
C GLY A 284 -2.40 2.47 -15.04
N MET A 285 -3.10 1.66 -14.23
CA MET A 285 -4.54 1.47 -14.41
C MET A 285 -5.32 2.75 -14.10
N SER A 286 -4.95 3.45 -13.02
CA SER A 286 -5.54 4.74 -12.69
C SER A 286 -5.30 5.76 -13.80
N SER A 287 -4.09 5.84 -14.36
CA SER A 287 -3.83 6.75 -15.49
C SER A 287 -4.70 6.43 -16.70
N ILE A 288 -4.81 5.17 -17.10
CA ILE A 288 -5.67 4.75 -18.23
C ILE A 288 -7.14 5.07 -17.95
N PHE A 289 -7.63 4.72 -16.76
CA PHE A 289 -9.02 4.95 -16.36
C PHE A 289 -9.39 6.43 -16.37
N HIS A 290 -8.54 7.29 -15.81
CA HIS A 290 -8.80 8.73 -15.77
C HIS A 290 -8.61 9.40 -17.12
N ALA A 291 -7.61 8.98 -17.92
CA ALA A 291 -7.46 9.46 -19.30
C ALA A 291 -8.72 9.16 -20.12
N HIS A 292 -9.25 7.94 -20.05
CA HIS A 292 -10.51 7.58 -20.69
C HIS A 292 -11.68 8.46 -20.21
N ARG A 293 -11.79 8.72 -18.90
CA ARG A 293 -12.83 9.61 -18.36
C ARG A 293 -12.70 11.05 -18.83
N PHE A 294 -11.49 11.58 -18.92
CA PHE A 294 -11.25 12.93 -19.44
C PHE A 294 -11.68 13.01 -20.91
N LEU A 295 -11.32 12.02 -21.72
CA LEU A 295 -11.76 11.95 -23.12
C LEU A 295 -13.28 11.85 -23.25
N LEU A 296 -13.95 11.03 -22.45
CA LEU A 296 -15.42 10.94 -22.45
C LEU A 296 -16.10 12.25 -22.04
N THR A 297 -15.47 13.02 -21.15
CA THR A 297 -16.00 14.31 -20.69
C THR A 297 -15.80 15.39 -21.74
N ALA A 298 -14.59 15.48 -22.31
CA ALA A 298 -14.24 16.46 -23.34
C ALA A 298 -14.96 16.21 -24.67
N PHE A 299 -15.16 14.93 -25.04
CA PHE A 299 -15.76 14.51 -26.31
C PHE A 299 -17.12 13.83 -26.12
N SER A 300 -17.96 14.37 -25.22
CA SER A 300 -19.26 13.80 -24.83
C SER A 300 -20.19 13.47 -26.02
N GLN A 301 -20.00 14.09 -27.18
CA GLN A 301 -20.74 13.85 -28.43
C GLN A 301 -20.21 12.68 -29.29
N ARG A 302 -18.98 12.18 -29.05
CA ARG A 302 -18.31 11.13 -29.86
C ARG A 302 -18.12 9.80 -29.12
N LYS A 303 -18.99 9.50 -28.14
CA LYS A 303 -18.90 8.28 -27.29
C LYS A 303 -18.77 6.96 -28.06
N LYS A 304 -19.24 6.88 -29.31
CA LYS A 304 -19.21 5.66 -30.12
C LYS A 304 -17.81 5.17 -30.49
N TYR A 305 -16.77 6.01 -30.41
CA TYR A 305 -15.41 5.68 -30.88
C TYR A 305 -14.38 5.45 -29.76
N LEU A 306 -14.79 5.50 -28.49
CA LEU A 306 -13.90 5.41 -27.32
C LEU A 306 -14.07 4.10 -26.53
N LEU A 307 -14.55 3.04 -27.16
CA LEU A 307 -14.79 1.75 -26.52
C LEU A 307 -13.48 0.96 -26.37
N TRP A 308 -13.11 0.66 -25.13
CA TRP A 308 -12.18 -0.41 -24.73
C TRP A 308 -12.98 -1.61 -24.25
#